data_AF-A0A7V9IZQ6-F1
#
_entry.id   AF-A0A7V9IZQ6-F1
#
_cell.length_a   1.000
_cell.length_b   1.000
_cell.length_c   1.000
_cell.angle_alpha   90.00
_cell.angle_beta   90.00
_cell.angle_gamma   90.00
#
_symmetry.space_group_name_H-M   'P 1'
#
loop_
_entity.id
_entity.type
_entity.pdbx_description
1 polymer ?
#
loop_
_entity_poly.entity_id
_entity_poly.type
_entity_poly.pdbx_seq_one_letter_code
_entity_poly.pdbx_strand_id
1 'polypeptide(L)'
;MSTRSITAAGGAGVLVVAVFVFFLLSNRSAGEIPLIGGAFSPATCPLSGVEPKNDAVLDRPAVAIKIENASIAYPLSGLEDAEVVYEELVEGGVTRFMAIYHCTDTSKAGPVRSARIVDPAIVSPITRILAYSGQNAPVLRALEAAEIVRLEESEGAGGFRRIPRAGLTTEHTLYGSTAELRKIGAKRHDRAPSGDLFKFGELAGDTDKAQSVEIVFSSAETVRYRWSGSGYDRLEGSQAFVDDSGAQIAVDNVLIEEHEVNFSDTIVDAAGNPSTEIGDVTGSGRAVLFRDGRAVRGKWTRDSADAPVSFTTKSGDAMTFDKGSIWIELVPSSSGEVKGSFSFEP
;
A
#
# COMPACT_ATOMS: atom_id res chain seq x y z
N MET A 1 30.14 33.83 47.93
CA MET A 1 31.10 33.45 46.88
C MET A 1 30.35 32.66 45.83
N SER A 2 30.26 33.23 44.62
CA SER A 2 29.52 32.71 43.47
C SER A 2 30.45 31.88 42.61
N THR A 3 30.00 30.71 42.15
CA THR A 3 30.49 30.15 40.88
C THR A 3 29.34 29.52 40.13
N ARG A 4 28.93 30.19 39.04
CA ARG A 4 28.09 29.66 37.96
C ARG A 4 28.97 28.84 37.01
N SER A 5 28.49 27.68 36.60
CA SER A 5 29.04 26.89 35.49
C SER A 5 28.51 27.45 34.16
N ILE A 6 29.41 27.80 33.24
CA ILE A 6 29.08 28.23 31.86
C ILE A 6 29.37 27.08 30.89
N THR A 7 28.36 26.84 30.06
CA THR A 7 28.24 25.95 28.91
C THR A 7 29.32 26.22 27.84
N ALA A 8 30.00 25.19 27.35
CA ALA A 8 30.93 25.28 26.23
C ALA A 8 30.18 25.09 24.89
N ALA A 9 29.97 26.19 24.17
CA ALA A 9 29.70 26.19 22.74
C ALA A 9 31.04 26.22 22.00
N GLY A 10 31.47 25.10 21.43
CA GLY A 10 32.78 24.99 20.78
C GLY A 10 32.78 23.90 19.72
N GLY A 11 32.30 24.23 18.52
CA GLY A 11 32.36 23.34 17.36
C GLY A 11 32.48 24.09 16.04
N ALA A 12 31.64 25.10 15.82
CA ALA A 12 31.63 25.86 14.57
C ALA A 12 32.86 26.80 14.41
N GLY A 13 33.36 27.38 15.50
CA GLY A 13 34.45 28.36 15.44
C GLY A 13 35.82 27.76 15.05
N VAL A 14 36.10 26.52 15.45
CA VAL A 14 37.41 25.89 15.23
C VAL A 14 37.59 25.48 13.77
N LEU A 15 36.51 25.01 13.11
CA LEU A 15 36.57 24.56 11.73
C LEU A 15 36.77 25.74 10.75
N VAL A 16 36.11 26.87 10.99
CA VAL A 16 36.23 28.07 10.14
C VAL A 16 37.63 28.68 10.23
N VAL A 17 38.23 28.69 11.43
CA VAL A 17 39.59 29.23 11.62
C VAL A 17 40.65 28.34 10.97
N ALA A 18 40.50 27.01 11.02
CA ALA A 18 41.46 26.08 10.39
C ALA A 18 41.49 26.23 8.85
N VAL A 19 40.34 26.41 8.21
CA VAL A 19 40.26 26.64 6.76
C VAL A 19 40.86 28.00 6.38
N PHE A 20 40.64 29.04 7.20
CA PHE A 20 41.22 30.37 6.94
C PHE A 20 42.74 30.41 7.06
N VAL A 21 43.33 29.72 8.04
CA VAL A 21 44.79 29.65 8.22
C VAL A 21 45.46 28.85 7.10
N PHE A 22 44.81 27.79 6.59
CA PHE A 22 45.32 27.04 5.44
C PHE A 22 45.41 27.88 4.17
N PHE A 23 44.44 28.79 3.94
CA PHE A 23 44.45 29.68 2.79
C PHE A 23 45.45 30.85 2.91
N LEU A 24 45.65 31.38 4.12
CA LEU A 24 46.64 32.44 4.37
C LEU A 24 48.09 31.97 4.16
N LEU A 25 48.38 30.67 4.30
CA LEU A 25 49.72 30.10 4.10
C LEU A 25 49.97 29.57 2.67
N SER A 26 48.94 29.46 1.83
CA SER A 26 49.05 28.77 0.53
C SER A 26 49.19 29.67 -0.69
N ASN A 27 49.11 30.99 -0.55
CA ASN A 27 49.26 32.00 -1.63
C ASN A 27 48.53 31.62 -2.95
N ARG A 28 47.35 31.00 -2.84
CA ARG A 28 46.48 30.68 -3.98
C ARG A 28 45.36 31.71 -4.05
N SER A 29 45.19 32.29 -5.23
CA SER A 29 44.12 33.24 -5.55
C SER A 29 42.74 32.67 -5.21
N ALA A 30 41.87 33.51 -4.66
CA ALA A 30 40.47 33.23 -4.38
C ALA A 30 39.70 32.95 -5.68
N GLY A 31 39.74 31.71 -6.14
CA GLY A 31 38.95 31.18 -7.24
C GLY A 31 38.60 29.74 -6.90
N GLU A 32 37.30 29.45 -6.84
CA GLU A 32 36.70 28.12 -6.66
C GLU A 32 36.80 27.53 -5.24
N ILE A 33 35.90 28.00 -4.37
CA ILE A 33 35.37 27.15 -3.30
C ILE A 33 34.47 26.11 -4.00
N PRO A 34 34.73 24.80 -3.91
CA PRO A 34 33.76 23.81 -4.31
C PRO A 34 32.60 23.91 -3.32
N LEU A 35 31.48 24.48 -3.76
CA LEU A 35 30.19 24.28 -3.12
C LEU A 35 29.91 22.78 -3.20
N ILE A 36 30.28 22.02 -2.17
CA ILE A 36 29.66 20.72 -1.88
C ILE A 36 28.27 21.03 -1.30
N GLY A 37 27.44 21.63 -2.14
CA GLY A 37 26.01 21.81 -1.94
C GLY A 37 25.30 20.72 -2.72
N GLY A 38 25.58 19.46 -2.39
CA GLY A 38 24.63 18.41 -2.72
C GLY A 38 23.39 18.71 -1.91
N ALA A 39 22.34 19.23 -2.55
CA ALA A 39 21.02 19.22 -1.94
C ALA A 39 20.72 17.76 -1.60
N PHE A 40 20.81 17.41 -0.31
CA PHE A 40 20.28 16.13 0.16
C PHE A 40 18.78 16.24 -0.07
N SER A 41 18.29 15.60 -1.13
CA SER A 41 16.85 15.38 -1.26
C SER A 41 16.41 14.63 0.00
N PRO A 42 15.39 15.11 0.72
CA PRO A 42 14.92 14.43 1.91
C PRO A 42 14.52 13.00 1.52
N ALA A 43 14.83 12.04 2.39
CA ALA A 43 14.40 10.67 2.18
C ALA A 43 12.86 10.62 2.20
N THR A 44 12.27 9.78 1.35
CA THR A 44 10.82 9.64 1.21
C THR A 44 10.38 8.23 1.56
N CYS A 45 9.14 8.09 2.01
CA CYS A 45 8.51 6.80 2.24
C CYS A 45 8.45 5.97 0.95
N PRO A 46 8.97 4.73 0.94
CA PRO A 46 9.10 3.93 -0.28
C PRO A 46 7.75 3.57 -0.92
N LEU A 47 6.66 3.53 -0.14
CA LEU A 47 5.35 3.12 -0.60
C LEU A 47 4.42 4.28 -0.99
N SER A 48 4.79 5.51 -0.67
CA SER A 48 3.94 6.69 -0.90
C SER A 48 4.66 7.89 -1.48
N GLY A 49 6.00 7.93 -1.46
CA GLY A 49 6.78 9.09 -1.92
C GLY A 49 6.63 10.35 -1.04
N VAL A 50 5.86 10.26 0.04
CA VAL A 50 5.64 11.33 1.03
C VAL A 50 6.85 11.44 1.97
N GLU A 51 7.10 12.63 2.50
CA GLU A 51 8.13 12.84 3.51
C GLU A 51 7.75 12.11 4.82
N PRO A 52 8.65 11.30 5.39
CA PRO A 52 8.37 10.59 6.63
C PRO A 52 8.21 11.57 7.80
N LYS A 53 7.43 11.18 8.80
CA LYS A 53 7.33 11.94 10.06
C LYS A 53 8.70 12.11 10.75
N ASN A 54 9.58 11.13 10.59
CA ASN A 54 10.99 11.16 10.99
C ASN A 54 11.71 9.98 10.31
N ASP A 55 13.02 10.09 10.10
CA ASP A 55 13.80 9.09 9.36
C ASP A 55 13.75 7.68 9.96
N ALA A 56 13.51 7.54 11.28
CA ALA A 56 13.47 6.23 11.92
C ALA A 56 12.30 5.34 11.46
N VAL A 57 11.28 5.92 10.81
CA VAL A 57 10.18 5.13 10.22
C VAL A 57 10.54 4.51 8.87
N LEU A 58 11.66 4.90 8.26
CA LEU A 58 12.08 4.37 6.96
C LEU A 58 12.73 2.98 7.05
N ASP A 59 13.31 2.66 8.21
CA ASP A 59 14.07 1.42 8.42
C ASP A 59 13.21 0.27 8.98
N ARG A 60 11.91 0.48 9.20
CA ARG A 60 11.01 -0.51 9.82
C ARG A 60 10.31 -1.36 8.75
N PRO A 61 9.85 -2.58 9.06
CA PRO A 61 9.07 -3.34 8.11
C PRO A 61 7.66 -2.76 7.93
N ALA A 62 7.07 -2.93 6.75
CA ALA A 62 5.65 -2.67 6.56
C ALA A 62 4.80 -3.78 7.19
N VAL A 63 3.53 -3.49 7.48
CA VAL A 63 2.54 -4.47 7.94
C VAL A 63 1.38 -4.49 6.96
N ALA A 64 1.03 -5.67 6.47
CA ALA A 64 -0.18 -5.90 5.70
C ALA A 64 -1.30 -6.38 6.61
N ILE A 65 -2.52 -5.86 6.42
CA ILE A 65 -3.72 -6.26 7.16
C ILE A 65 -4.82 -6.58 6.15
N LYS A 66 -5.36 -7.80 6.23
CA LYS A 66 -6.50 -8.20 5.41
C LYS A 66 -7.80 -7.63 5.99
N ILE A 67 -8.46 -6.74 5.27
CA ILE A 67 -9.67 -6.02 5.73
C ILE A 67 -10.87 -6.45 4.88
N GLU A 68 -12.02 -6.61 5.52
CA GLU A 68 -13.26 -6.98 4.84
C GLU A 68 -13.87 -5.86 4.02
N ASN A 69 -14.59 -6.18 2.94
CA ASN A 69 -15.40 -5.22 2.20
C ASN A 69 -16.89 -5.63 2.13
N ALA A 70 -17.39 -6.30 3.17
CA ALA A 70 -18.81 -6.62 3.24
C ALA A 70 -19.59 -5.39 3.71
N SER A 71 -20.64 -5.00 2.99
CA SER A 71 -21.45 -3.79 3.32
C SER A 71 -22.02 -3.77 4.74
N ILE A 72 -22.32 -4.94 5.32
CA ILE A 72 -22.77 -5.08 6.72
C ILE A 72 -21.72 -4.57 7.73
N ALA A 73 -20.46 -4.51 7.31
CA ALA A 73 -19.35 -4.06 8.12
C ALA A 73 -19.08 -2.56 8.03
N TYR A 74 -19.74 -1.83 7.13
CA TYR A 74 -19.47 -0.41 6.95
C TYR A 74 -19.94 0.44 8.15
N PRO A 75 -19.26 1.55 8.45
CA PRO A 75 -17.98 1.98 7.85
C PRO A 75 -16.80 1.12 8.36
N LEU A 76 -15.75 1.05 7.53
CA LEU A 76 -14.47 0.41 7.85
C LEU A 76 -13.52 1.41 8.53
N SER A 77 -12.35 0.95 8.99
CA SER A 77 -11.36 1.81 9.68
C SER A 77 -9.95 1.51 9.22
N GLY A 78 -9.10 2.54 9.16
CA GLY A 78 -7.67 2.46 8.90
C GLY A 78 -7.28 2.46 7.43
N LEU A 79 -8.22 2.31 6.49
CA LEU A 79 -7.92 2.35 5.05
C LEU A 79 -7.38 3.72 4.61
N GLU A 80 -7.86 4.78 5.24
CA GLU A 80 -7.42 6.17 5.08
C GLU A 80 -5.94 6.41 5.47
N ASP A 81 -5.38 5.54 6.31
CA ASP A 81 -3.99 5.63 6.77
C ASP A 81 -3.04 4.73 5.95
N ALA A 82 -3.56 3.85 5.08
CA ALA A 82 -2.76 2.89 4.33
C ALA A 82 -2.03 3.56 3.15
N GLU A 83 -0.76 3.20 2.94
CA GLU A 83 0.01 3.74 1.82
C GLU A 83 -0.28 2.99 0.52
N VAL A 84 -0.50 1.67 0.63
CA VAL A 84 -0.91 0.82 -0.50
C VAL A 84 -2.09 -0.04 -0.06
N VAL A 85 -3.14 -0.07 -0.88
CA VAL A 85 -4.31 -0.92 -0.69
C VAL A 85 -4.50 -1.74 -1.95
N TYR A 86 -4.55 -3.06 -1.84
CA TYR A 86 -5.03 -3.90 -2.94
C TYR A 86 -6.50 -4.26 -2.67
N GLU A 87 -7.36 -4.16 -3.68
CA GLU A 87 -8.72 -4.70 -3.66
C GLU A 87 -8.79 -5.92 -4.57
N GLU A 88 -9.18 -7.07 -4.01
CA GLU A 88 -9.32 -8.32 -4.75
C GLU A 88 -10.72 -8.91 -4.61
N LEU A 89 -11.18 -9.60 -5.65
CA LEU A 89 -12.40 -10.39 -5.59
C LEU A 89 -12.19 -11.62 -4.72
N VAL A 90 -13.17 -11.93 -3.86
CA VAL A 90 -13.21 -13.13 -3.02
C VAL A 90 -14.51 -13.91 -3.22
N GLU A 91 -14.77 -14.91 -2.36
CA GLU A 91 -15.96 -15.75 -2.42
C GLU A 91 -17.27 -14.96 -2.37
N GLY A 92 -18.28 -15.45 -3.09
CA GLY A 92 -19.60 -14.83 -3.12
C GLY A 92 -19.67 -13.57 -3.98
N GLY A 93 -18.59 -13.22 -4.69
CA GLY A 93 -18.56 -12.10 -5.63
C GLY A 93 -18.29 -10.73 -5.00
N VAL A 94 -18.07 -10.66 -3.68
CA VAL A 94 -17.64 -9.44 -2.98
C VAL A 94 -16.13 -9.29 -3.04
N THR A 95 -15.59 -8.15 -2.64
CA THR A 95 -14.15 -7.91 -2.55
C THR A 95 -13.62 -7.93 -1.11
N ARG A 96 -12.30 -7.92 -0.98
CA ARG A 96 -11.58 -7.61 0.27
C ARG A 96 -10.34 -6.79 -0.01
N PHE A 97 -9.94 -6.02 0.99
CA PHE A 97 -8.74 -5.21 0.93
C PHE A 97 -7.54 -5.94 1.54
N MET A 98 -6.37 -5.72 0.96
CA MET A 98 -5.07 -5.89 1.61
C MET A 98 -4.46 -4.50 1.81
N ALA A 99 -4.55 -3.98 3.04
CA ALA A 99 -4.03 -2.65 3.37
C ALA A 99 -2.63 -2.74 3.96
N ILE A 100 -1.69 -1.96 3.44
CA ILE A 100 -0.26 -2.03 3.79
C ILE A 100 0.21 -0.69 4.37
N TYR A 101 0.85 -0.79 5.54
CA TYR A 101 1.27 0.35 6.37
C TYR A 101 2.76 0.27 6.67
N HIS A 102 3.53 1.20 6.14
CA HIS A 102 4.96 1.33 6.35
C HIS A 102 5.31 2.58 7.17
N CYS A 103 5.23 3.78 6.60
CA CYS A 103 5.57 5.04 7.28
C CYS A 103 4.46 5.58 8.19
N THR A 104 3.22 5.15 7.95
CA THR A 104 2.04 5.53 8.74
C THR A 104 1.72 4.46 9.77
N ASP A 105 0.95 4.86 10.80
CA ASP A 105 0.41 3.96 11.80
C ASP A 105 -1.04 4.32 12.08
N THR A 106 -1.89 3.30 12.07
CA THR A 106 -3.25 3.36 12.58
C THR A 106 -3.42 2.46 13.80
N SER A 107 -4.23 2.93 14.76
CA SER A 107 -4.57 2.17 15.97
C SER A 107 -5.74 1.20 15.78
N LYS A 108 -6.49 1.36 14.68
CA LYS A 108 -7.71 0.61 14.41
C LYS A 108 -7.88 0.39 12.91
N ALA A 109 -7.33 -0.71 12.41
CA ALA A 109 -7.53 -1.19 11.03
C ALA A 109 -8.47 -2.40 11.01
N GLY A 110 -9.54 -2.36 10.21
CA GLY A 110 -10.44 -3.50 10.04
C GLY A 110 -11.90 -3.15 9.70
N PRO A 111 -12.81 -4.13 9.81
CA PRO A 111 -12.58 -5.44 10.41
C PRO A 111 -11.63 -6.37 9.63
N VAL A 112 -10.81 -7.10 10.38
CA VAL A 112 -9.79 -8.02 9.88
C VAL A 112 -10.45 -9.33 9.44
N ARG A 113 -10.11 -9.81 8.23
CA ARG A 113 -10.71 -10.99 7.61
C ARG A 113 -9.72 -11.99 7.07
N SER A 114 -10.27 -13.04 6.49
CA SER A 114 -9.56 -14.25 6.14
C SER A 114 -8.63 -14.06 4.96
N ALA A 115 -7.45 -14.68 5.04
CA ALA A 115 -6.46 -14.68 3.99
C ALA A 115 -6.88 -15.54 2.79
N ARG A 116 -6.37 -15.23 1.60
CA ARG A 116 -6.65 -15.91 0.33
C ARG A 116 -5.38 -16.44 -0.32
N ILE A 117 -5.54 -17.33 -1.30
CA ILE A 117 -4.42 -18.09 -1.87
C ILE A 117 -3.41 -17.18 -2.59
N VAL A 118 -3.87 -16.04 -3.09
CA VAL A 118 -3.05 -15.05 -3.78
C VAL A 118 -2.39 -14.04 -2.83
N ASP A 119 -2.84 -13.92 -1.58
CA ASP A 119 -2.29 -12.96 -0.60
C ASP A 119 -0.76 -13.03 -0.45
N PRO A 120 -0.11 -14.22 -0.42
CA PRO A 120 1.35 -14.27 -0.37
C PRO A 120 2.01 -13.53 -1.55
N ALA A 121 1.44 -13.64 -2.74
CA ALA A 121 1.97 -12.96 -3.92
C ALA A 121 1.71 -11.45 -3.90
N ILE A 122 0.67 -10.98 -3.20
CA ILE A 122 0.42 -9.56 -3.00
C ILE A 122 1.42 -8.97 -2.00
N VAL A 123 1.63 -9.64 -0.86
CA VAL A 123 2.38 -9.03 0.26
C VAL A 123 3.89 -9.19 0.13
N SER A 124 4.38 -10.35 -0.32
CA SER A 124 5.81 -10.71 -0.23
C SER A 124 6.78 -9.70 -0.89
N PRO A 125 6.45 -9.06 -2.02
CA PRO A 125 7.31 -8.03 -2.60
C PRO A 125 7.49 -6.77 -1.72
N ILE A 126 6.58 -6.53 -0.78
CA ILE A 126 6.54 -5.33 0.07
C ILE A 126 6.94 -5.66 1.52
N THR A 127 6.38 -6.73 2.08
CA THR A 127 6.62 -7.20 3.44
C THR A 127 6.25 -8.66 3.59
N ARG A 128 6.78 -9.34 4.61
CA ARG A 128 6.28 -10.66 5.01
C ARG A 128 5.39 -10.64 6.24
N ILE A 129 5.04 -9.48 6.80
CA ILE A 129 4.13 -9.41 7.96
C ILE A 129 2.69 -9.28 7.47
N LEU A 130 1.87 -10.30 7.74
CA LEU A 130 0.45 -10.31 7.36
C LEU A 130 -0.45 -10.62 8.57
N ALA A 131 -1.33 -9.68 8.87
CA ALA A 131 -2.40 -9.80 9.84
C ALA A 131 -3.71 -10.19 9.15
N TYR A 132 -4.33 -11.28 9.61
CA TYR A 132 -5.58 -11.80 9.05
C TYR A 132 -6.38 -12.58 10.11
N SER A 133 -7.62 -12.93 9.79
CA SER A 133 -8.51 -13.70 10.66
C SER A 133 -9.11 -14.89 9.92
N GLY A 134 -8.43 -16.03 9.99
CA GLY A 134 -8.86 -17.29 9.39
C GLY A 134 -8.36 -17.51 7.96
N GLN A 135 -8.32 -18.77 7.58
CA GLN A 135 -7.75 -19.31 6.35
C GLN A 135 -8.13 -20.78 6.26
N ASN A 136 -8.12 -21.34 5.05
CA ASN A 136 -8.24 -22.79 4.87
C ASN A 136 -6.83 -23.43 4.77
N ALA A 137 -6.77 -24.77 4.78
CA ALA A 137 -5.51 -25.50 4.77
C ALA A 137 -4.63 -25.24 3.51
N PRO A 138 -5.18 -25.16 2.28
CA PRO A 138 -4.42 -24.71 1.11
C PRO A 138 -3.77 -23.32 1.29
N VAL A 139 -4.54 -22.34 1.76
CA VAL A 139 -4.04 -20.97 2.01
C VAL A 139 -2.96 -20.97 3.08
N LEU A 140 -3.14 -21.73 4.18
CA LEU A 140 -2.11 -21.86 5.21
C LEU A 140 -0.79 -22.39 4.62
N ARG A 141 -0.84 -23.43 3.79
CA ARG A 141 0.36 -23.97 3.14
C ARG A 141 1.02 -22.96 2.20
N ALA A 142 0.25 -22.17 1.47
CA ALA A 142 0.80 -21.13 0.61
C ALA A 142 1.48 -20.01 1.41
N LEU A 143 0.87 -19.58 2.52
CA LEU A 143 1.48 -18.62 3.46
C LEU A 143 2.77 -19.15 4.06
N GLU A 144 2.82 -20.43 4.44
CA GLU A 144 4.02 -21.08 4.98
C GLU A 144 5.12 -21.24 3.94
N ALA A 145 4.77 -21.65 2.72
CA ALA A 145 5.72 -21.79 1.62
C ALA A 145 6.35 -20.45 1.21
N ALA A 146 5.59 -19.35 1.32
CA ALA A 146 6.07 -18.00 1.11
C ALA A 146 6.71 -17.38 2.37
N GLU A 147 6.90 -18.14 3.44
CA GLU A 147 7.51 -17.69 4.71
C GLU A 147 6.86 -16.42 5.27
N ILE A 148 5.53 -16.30 5.13
CA ILE A 148 4.78 -15.18 5.66
C ILE A 148 4.80 -15.25 7.19
N VAL A 149 5.16 -14.13 7.82
CA VAL A 149 4.97 -13.87 9.24
C VAL A 149 3.48 -13.65 9.48
N ARG A 150 2.79 -14.77 9.71
CA ARG A 150 1.37 -14.83 10.03
C ARG A 150 1.11 -14.20 11.40
N LEU A 151 0.14 -13.30 11.47
CA LEU A 151 -0.39 -12.70 12.69
C LEU A 151 -1.91 -12.93 12.72
N GLU A 152 -2.34 -13.88 13.54
CA GLU A 152 -3.75 -14.16 13.80
C GLU A 152 -4.14 -13.67 15.21
N GLU A 153 -5.43 -13.61 15.56
CA GLU A 153 -5.89 -13.10 16.86
C GLU A 153 -5.18 -13.78 18.06
N SER A 154 -4.96 -15.09 17.98
CA SER A 154 -4.26 -15.88 19.01
C SER A 154 -2.75 -15.61 19.06
N GLU A 155 -2.12 -15.32 17.93
CA GLU A 155 -0.67 -15.09 17.80
C GLU A 155 -0.28 -13.60 17.95
N GLY A 156 -1.22 -12.70 17.69
CA GLY A 156 -1.03 -11.25 17.68
C GLY A 156 -0.97 -10.62 19.08
N ALA A 157 -1.10 -11.40 20.16
CA ALA A 157 -0.70 -11.07 21.55
C ALA A 157 -0.84 -9.59 22.00
N GLY A 158 -1.97 -8.95 21.69
CA GLY A 158 -2.28 -7.54 22.05
C GLY A 158 -2.39 -6.57 20.87
N GLY A 159 -1.96 -6.95 19.67
CA GLY A 159 -2.12 -6.19 18.43
C GLY A 159 -3.52 -6.26 17.83
N PHE A 160 -4.37 -7.17 18.30
CA PHE A 160 -5.78 -7.28 17.89
C PHE A 160 -6.73 -6.96 19.03
N ARG A 161 -7.89 -6.38 18.69
CA ARG A 161 -8.99 -6.15 19.62
C ARG A 161 -10.32 -6.36 18.92
N ARG A 162 -11.23 -7.11 19.57
CA ARG A 162 -12.64 -7.14 19.16
C ARG A 162 -13.38 -5.90 19.67
N ILE A 163 -14.09 -5.22 18.78
CA ILE A 163 -14.94 -4.06 19.06
C ILE A 163 -16.37 -4.42 18.64
N PRO A 164 -17.19 -4.93 19.58
CA PRO A 164 -18.57 -5.32 19.28
C PRO A 164 -19.38 -4.13 18.77
N ARG A 165 -20.19 -4.37 17.73
CA ARG A 165 -21.21 -3.43 17.24
C ARG A 165 -22.57 -4.12 17.26
N ALA A 166 -23.60 -3.37 17.63
CA ALA A 166 -24.96 -3.90 17.71
C ALA A 166 -25.40 -4.46 16.34
N GLY A 167 -25.99 -5.66 16.34
CA GLY A 167 -26.47 -6.32 15.13
C GLY A 167 -25.39 -7.05 14.32
N LEU A 168 -24.11 -6.99 14.72
CA LEU A 168 -23.03 -7.69 14.02
C LEU A 168 -22.54 -8.92 14.77
N THR A 169 -22.27 -9.97 14.01
CA THR A 169 -21.60 -11.18 14.47
C THR A 169 -20.09 -10.93 14.64
N THR A 170 -19.44 -11.78 15.43
CA THR A 170 -18.07 -11.52 15.91
C THR A 170 -17.06 -11.36 14.78
N GLU A 171 -17.24 -12.06 13.66
CA GLU A 171 -16.39 -12.02 12.49
C GLU A 171 -16.27 -10.63 11.83
N HIS A 172 -17.18 -9.69 12.15
CA HIS A 172 -17.16 -8.30 11.69
C HIS A 172 -16.63 -7.31 12.74
N THR A 173 -15.92 -7.79 13.76
CA THR A 173 -15.57 -6.98 14.94
C THR A 173 -14.09 -6.98 15.29
N LEU A 174 -13.23 -7.72 14.59
CA LEU A 174 -11.80 -7.78 14.91
C LEU A 174 -11.04 -6.63 14.25
N TYR A 175 -10.28 -5.84 15.01
CA TYR A 175 -9.46 -4.74 14.49
C TYR A 175 -8.00 -4.89 14.93
N GLY A 176 -7.07 -4.43 14.09
CA GLY A 176 -5.63 -4.46 14.34
C GLY A 176 -5.03 -3.09 14.62
N SER A 177 -4.01 -3.03 15.49
CA SER A 177 -3.12 -1.87 15.64
C SER A 177 -1.82 -2.13 14.88
N THR A 178 -1.57 -1.33 13.85
CA THR A 178 -0.38 -1.48 12.99
C THR A 178 0.93 -1.40 13.78
N ALA A 179 1.03 -0.49 14.75
CA ALA A 179 2.22 -0.34 15.60
C ALA A 179 2.53 -1.60 16.42
N GLU A 180 1.51 -2.19 17.08
CA GLU A 180 1.69 -3.39 17.89
C GLU A 180 1.92 -4.64 17.01
N LEU A 181 1.17 -4.76 15.90
CA LEU A 181 1.36 -5.85 14.94
C LEU A 181 2.78 -5.80 14.34
N ARG A 182 3.27 -4.61 13.97
CA ARG A 182 4.64 -4.43 13.46
C ARG A 182 5.66 -4.84 14.48
N LYS A 183 5.50 -4.42 15.74
CA LYS A 183 6.41 -4.79 16.83
C LYS A 183 6.50 -6.30 17.04
N ILE A 184 5.40 -7.02 16.84
CA ILE A 184 5.37 -8.49 16.94
C ILE A 184 6.00 -9.12 15.70
N GLY A 185 5.59 -8.69 14.51
CA GLY A 185 6.08 -9.22 13.23
C GLY A 185 7.57 -8.96 13.01
N ALA A 186 8.08 -7.79 13.44
CA ALA A 186 9.49 -7.39 13.34
C ALA A 186 10.46 -8.35 14.03
N LYS A 187 9.98 -9.18 14.96
CA LYS A 187 10.81 -10.24 15.58
C LYS A 187 11.16 -11.37 14.61
N ARG A 188 10.41 -11.49 13.51
CA ARG A 188 10.54 -12.55 12.49
C ARG A 188 10.85 -11.98 11.10
N HIS A 189 10.52 -10.70 10.84
CA HIS A 189 10.82 -10.00 9.59
C HIS A 189 10.96 -8.49 9.84
N ASP A 190 12.15 -7.94 9.72
CA ASP A 190 12.50 -6.55 10.07
C ASP A 190 12.93 -5.68 8.88
N ARG A 191 12.88 -6.21 7.66
CA ARG A 191 13.31 -5.49 6.45
C ARG A 191 12.26 -4.46 6.04
N ALA A 192 12.72 -3.23 5.77
CA ALA A 192 11.90 -2.20 5.14
C ALA A 192 11.57 -2.55 3.68
N PRO A 193 10.45 -2.04 3.13
CA PRO A 193 10.15 -2.16 1.70
C PRO A 193 11.23 -1.52 0.84
N SER A 194 11.42 -2.07 -0.37
CA SER A 194 12.36 -1.48 -1.33
C SER A 194 11.86 -0.12 -1.85
N GLY A 195 12.79 0.81 -2.08
CA GLY A 195 12.49 2.14 -2.60
C GLY A 195 12.23 2.22 -4.10
N ASP A 196 12.31 1.09 -4.82
CA ASP A 196 12.12 0.99 -6.28
C ASP A 196 10.78 0.34 -6.68
N LEU A 197 9.92 0.02 -5.72
CA LEU A 197 8.59 -0.58 -5.97
C LEU A 197 7.68 0.36 -6.77
N PHE A 198 7.73 1.66 -6.46
CA PHE A 198 6.94 2.69 -7.11
C PHE A 198 7.82 3.88 -7.45
N LYS A 199 7.63 4.43 -8.65
CA LYS A 199 8.29 5.66 -9.07
C LYS A 199 7.36 6.84 -8.88
N PHE A 200 7.76 7.81 -8.05
CA PHE A 200 6.97 9.01 -7.79
C PHE A 200 7.49 10.22 -8.60
N GLY A 201 6.60 11.06 -9.10
CA GLY A 201 6.99 12.28 -9.80
C GLY A 201 5.96 12.77 -10.82
N GLU A 202 6.41 13.52 -11.81
CA GLU A 202 5.56 14.01 -12.91
C GLU A 202 5.00 12.86 -13.75
N LEU A 203 3.76 13.01 -14.22
CA LEU A 203 3.10 12.06 -15.11
C LEU A 203 3.95 11.77 -16.35
N ALA A 204 4.16 10.48 -16.62
CA ALA A 204 4.87 9.97 -17.80
C ALA A 204 3.92 9.28 -18.78
N GLY A 205 4.21 9.40 -20.08
CA GLY A 205 3.46 8.77 -21.16
C GLY A 205 2.23 9.56 -21.63
N ASP A 206 1.53 8.99 -22.60
CA ASP A 206 0.28 9.56 -23.13
C ASP A 206 -0.84 9.47 -22.09
N THR A 207 -1.61 10.56 -21.95
CA THR A 207 -2.68 10.64 -20.95
C THR A 207 -4.02 11.02 -21.57
N ASP A 208 -5.08 10.37 -21.09
CA ASP A 208 -6.47 10.77 -21.35
C ASP A 208 -7.05 11.48 -20.14
N LYS A 209 -8.09 12.28 -20.32
CA LYS A 209 -8.90 12.76 -19.21
C LYS A 209 -9.69 11.60 -18.60
N ALA A 210 -9.75 11.55 -17.28
CA ALA A 210 -10.47 10.54 -16.52
C ALA A 210 -10.99 11.16 -15.21
N GLN A 211 -12.13 11.85 -15.28
CA GLN A 211 -12.80 12.45 -14.12
C GLN A 211 -13.61 11.43 -13.31
N SER A 212 -13.99 10.31 -13.92
CA SER A 212 -14.57 9.18 -13.20
C SER A 212 -14.11 7.85 -13.75
N VAL A 213 -14.01 6.85 -12.88
CA VAL A 213 -13.72 5.45 -13.20
C VAL A 213 -14.81 4.60 -12.58
N GLU A 214 -15.34 3.64 -13.33
CA GLU A 214 -16.24 2.60 -12.83
C GLU A 214 -15.57 1.25 -13.03
N ILE A 215 -15.56 0.44 -11.97
CA ILE A 215 -14.96 -0.88 -11.94
C ILE A 215 -16.05 -1.87 -11.52
N VAL A 216 -16.31 -2.86 -12.37
CA VAL A 216 -17.23 -3.96 -12.10
C VAL A 216 -16.39 -5.19 -11.85
N PHE A 217 -16.25 -5.57 -10.58
CA PHE A 217 -15.55 -6.79 -10.18
C PHE A 217 -16.42 -8.03 -10.43
N SER A 218 -17.71 -7.92 -10.13
CA SER A 218 -18.70 -8.97 -10.33
C SER A 218 -20.11 -8.38 -10.43
N SER A 219 -21.14 -9.21 -10.58
CA SER A 219 -22.54 -8.75 -10.48
C SER A 219 -22.93 -8.25 -9.09
N ALA A 220 -22.15 -8.55 -8.05
CA ALA A 220 -22.39 -8.14 -6.68
C ALA A 220 -21.56 -6.91 -6.27
N GLU A 221 -20.47 -6.61 -6.97
CA GLU A 221 -19.49 -5.60 -6.54
C GLU A 221 -19.14 -4.64 -7.68
N THR A 222 -19.39 -3.36 -7.44
CA THR A 222 -19.10 -2.27 -8.39
C THR A 222 -18.60 -1.06 -7.63
N VAL A 223 -17.35 -0.70 -7.90
CA VAL A 223 -16.66 0.44 -7.27
C VAL A 223 -16.63 1.60 -8.27
N ARG A 224 -16.75 2.83 -7.77
CA ARG A 224 -16.51 4.03 -8.58
C ARG A 224 -15.48 4.93 -7.91
N TYR A 225 -14.71 5.62 -8.74
CA TYR A 225 -13.80 6.67 -8.33
C TYR A 225 -14.18 7.95 -9.05
N ARG A 226 -14.24 9.08 -8.34
CA ARG A 226 -14.53 10.39 -8.93
C ARG A 226 -13.49 11.40 -8.53
N TRP A 227 -12.85 12.03 -9.51
CA TRP A 227 -11.88 13.10 -9.30
C TRP A 227 -12.54 14.30 -8.61
N SER A 228 -11.98 14.72 -7.48
CA SER A 228 -12.46 15.86 -6.68
C SER A 228 -11.66 17.14 -6.91
N GLY A 229 -10.56 17.07 -7.67
CA GLY A 229 -9.61 18.17 -7.86
C GLY A 229 -8.29 17.98 -7.12
N SER A 230 -8.26 17.11 -6.11
CA SER A 230 -7.05 16.77 -5.33
C SER A 230 -6.82 15.26 -5.16
N GLY A 231 -7.85 14.44 -5.39
CA GLY A 231 -7.79 12.98 -5.29
C GLY A 231 -9.01 12.36 -5.96
N TYR A 232 -9.08 11.03 -6.00
CA TYR A 232 -10.25 10.28 -6.42
C TYR A 232 -11.07 9.84 -5.22
N ASP A 233 -12.26 10.43 -5.03
CA ASP A 233 -13.23 9.99 -4.04
C ASP A 233 -13.70 8.58 -4.41
N ARG A 234 -13.55 7.60 -3.49
CA ARG A 234 -14.08 6.24 -3.67
C ARG A 234 -15.58 6.19 -3.34
N LEU A 235 -16.32 5.46 -4.14
CA LEU A 235 -17.73 5.17 -3.92
C LEU A 235 -17.97 3.67 -4.00
N GLU A 236 -18.82 3.15 -3.11
CA GLU A 236 -19.36 1.80 -3.24
C GLU A 236 -20.67 1.87 -4.02
N GLY A 237 -20.65 1.39 -5.26
CA GLY A 237 -21.66 1.71 -6.24
C GLY A 237 -21.81 3.23 -6.40
N SER A 238 -22.94 3.78 -5.95
CA SER A 238 -23.22 5.23 -5.98
C SER A 238 -23.12 5.89 -4.60
N GLN A 239 -22.81 5.13 -3.55
CA GLN A 239 -22.74 5.62 -2.18
C GLN A 239 -21.32 6.07 -1.85
N ALA A 240 -21.21 7.20 -1.14
CA ALA A 240 -19.94 7.65 -0.60
C ALA A 240 -19.30 6.55 0.27
N PHE A 241 -18.06 6.19 -0.03
CA PHE A 241 -17.30 5.27 0.80
C PHE A 241 -16.56 6.06 1.88
N VAL A 242 -16.98 5.91 3.13
CA VAL A 242 -16.50 6.71 4.26
C VAL A 242 -15.76 5.86 5.29
N ASP A 243 -14.80 6.48 5.96
CA ASP A 243 -14.13 5.91 7.13
C ASP A 243 -15.03 5.93 8.38
N ASP A 244 -14.50 5.46 9.52
CA ASP A 244 -15.27 5.39 10.76
C ASP A 244 -15.59 6.74 11.42
N SER A 245 -14.90 7.80 10.98
CA SER A 245 -15.19 9.19 11.35
C SER A 245 -16.31 9.78 10.51
N GLY A 246 -16.66 9.12 9.40
CA GLY A 246 -17.62 9.58 8.41
C GLY A 246 -17.00 10.46 7.32
N ALA A 247 -15.67 10.54 7.24
CA ALA A 247 -14.98 11.27 6.20
C ALA A 247 -14.93 10.43 4.91
N GLN A 248 -15.11 11.10 3.77
CA GLN A 248 -14.98 10.49 2.44
C GLN A 248 -13.55 10.00 2.24
N ILE A 249 -13.39 8.72 1.88
CA ILE A 249 -12.09 8.18 1.47
C ILE A 249 -11.79 8.68 0.06
N ALA A 250 -10.67 9.36 -0.10
CA ALA A 250 -10.13 9.81 -1.37
C ALA A 250 -8.69 9.34 -1.52
N VAL A 251 -8.29 9.01 -2.75
CA VAL A 251 -6.99 8.39 -3.02
C VAL A 251 -6.24 9.14 -4.11
N ASP A 252 -4.92 9.20 -4.01
CA ASP A 252 -4.08 9.97 -4.93
C ASP A 252 -3.87 9.22 -6.25
N ASN A 253 -3.74 7.89 -6.14
CA ASN A 253 -3.53 6.99 -7.26
C ASN A 253 -4.52 5.81 -7.20
N VAL A 254 -5.21 5.56 -8.32
CA VAL A 254 -5.92 4.30 -8.56
C VAL A 254 -5.20 3.57 -9.69
N LEU A 255 -4.80 2.32 -9.47
CA LEU A 255 -4.15 1.49 -10.47
C LEU A 255 -5.02 0.26 -10.71
N ILE A 256 -5.44 0.04 -11.95
CA ILE A 256 -6.11 -1.19 -12.33
C ILE A 256 -5.05 -2.17 -12.84
N GLU A 257 -5.06 -3.39 -12.29
CA GLU A 257 -4.37 -4.57 -12.82
C GLU A 257 -5.43 -5.56 -13.31
N GLU A 258 -5.44 -5.87 -14.61
CA GLU A 258 -6.33 -6.91 -15.11
C GLU A 258 -5.68 -8.28 -15.05
N HIS A 259 -6.38 -9.24 -14.45
CA HIS A 259 -5.92 -10.60 -14.18
C HIS A 259 -6.85 -11.67 -14.72
N GLU A 260 -6.33 -12.85 -15.01
CA GLU A 260 -7.14 -14.05 -15.20
C GLU A 260 -7.66 -14.52 -13.83
N VAL A 261 -8.97 -14.37 -13.56
CA VAL A 261 -9.57 -14.83 -12.30
C VAL A 261 -10.49 -16.02 -12.57
N ASN A 262 -10.21 -17.12 -11.89
CA ASN A 262 -10.92 -18.40 -12.03
C ASN A 262 -11.55 -18.82 -10.70
N PHE A 263 -12.52 -19.72 -10.75
CA PHE A 263 -13.05 -20.34 -9.53
C PHE A 263 -12.20 -21.56 -9.16
N SER A 264 -11.94 -21.71 -7.86
CA SER A 264 -11.27 -22.89 -7.33
C SER A 264 -12.21 -24.09 -7.39
N ASP A 265 -11.73 -25.19 -7.96
CA ASP A 265 -12.45 -26.48 -7.95
C ASP A 265 -12.44 -27.17 -6.57
N THR A 266 -11.54 -26.74 -5.67
CA THR A 266 -11.24 -27.48 -4.43
C THR A 266 -11.38 -26.66 -3.15
N ILE A 267 -11.46 -25.33 -3.28
CA ILE A 267 -11.53 -24.42 -2.14
C ILE A 267 -12.90 -23.74 -2.15
N VAL A 268 -13.65 -23.92 -1.06
CA VAL A 268 -14.93 -23.25 -0.85
C VAL A 268 -14.96 -22.55 0.51
N ASP A 269 -15.76 -21.49 0.63
CA ASP A 269 -16.07 -20.88 1.92
C ASP A 269 -17.07 -21.73 2.74
N ALA A 270 -17.40 -21.24 3.93
CA ALA A 270 -18.36 -21.89 4.82
C ALA A 270 -19.80 -21.94 4.26
N ALA A 271 -20.12 -21.11 3.26
CA ALA A 271 -21.41 -21.08 2.58
C ALA A 271 -21.42 -21.93 1.29
N GLY A 272 -20.28 -22.52 0.91
CA GLY A 272 -20.13 -23.35 -0.28
C GLY A 272 -19.81 -22.57 -1.55
N ASN A 273 -19.50 -21.28 -1.47
CA ASN A 273 -19.05 -20.50 -2.62
C ASN A 273 -17.59 -20.87 -2.94
N PRO A 274 -17.23 -21.10 -4.21
CA PRO A 274 -15.84 -21.34 -4.58
C PRO A 274 -14.98 -20.11 -4.31
N SER A 275 -13.76 -20.36 -3.83
CA SER A 275 -12.69 -19.36 -3.76
C SER A 275 -12.34 -18.88 -5.16
N THR A 276 -11.94 -17.62 -5.26
CA THR A 276 -11.38 -17.04 -6.48
C THR A 276 -9.87 -17.22 -6.47
N GLU A 277 -9.30 -17.46 -7.64
CA GLU A 277 -7.87 -17.64 -7.82
C GLU A 277 -7.41 -16.74 -8.99
N ILE A 278 -6.35 -15.96 -8.78
CA ILE A 278 -5.64 -15.28 -9.86
C ILE A 278 -4.77 -16.34 -10.55
N GLY A 279 -5.11 -16.70 -11.78
CA GLY A 279 -4.41 -17.70 -12.58
C GLY A 279 -3.07 -17.21 -13.15
N ASP A 280 -2.92 -15.89 -13.31
CA ASP A 280 -1.73 -15.23 -13.84
C ASP A 280 -0.98 -14.44 -12.75
N VAL A 281 -0.61 -15.14 -11.66
CA VAL A 281 0.23 -14.58 -10.58
C VAL A 281 1.62 -14.15 -11.08
N THR A 282 2.02 -14.56 -12.28
CA THR A 282 3.22 -14.13 -12.99
C THR A 282 2.90 -13.86 -14.47
N GLY A 283 3.81 -13.22 -15.19
CA GLY A 283 3.65 -12.90 -16.60
C GLY A 283 3.34 -11.43 -16.81
N SER A 284 2.28 -11.13 -17.56
CA SER A 284 1.94 -9.75 -17.91
C SER A 284 0.46 -9.59 -18.23
N GLY A 285 -0.10 -8.44 -17.90
CA GLY A 285 -1.48 -8.07 -18.21
C GLY A 285 -1.64 -6.58 -18.40
N ARG A 286 -2.86 -6.14 -18.69
CA ARG A 286 -3.15 -4.72 -18.89
C ARG A 286 -3.13 -3.99 -17.56
N ALA A 287 -2.59 -2.77 -17.58
CA ALA A 287 -2.62 -1.87 -16.43
C ALA A 287 -3.05 -0.47 -16.83
N VAL A 288 -3.80 0.21 -15.97
CA VAL A 288 -4.17 1.63 -16.16
C VAL A 288 -4.03 2.38 -14.84
N LEU A 289 -3.17 3.40 -14.83
CA LEU A 289 -2.99 4.30 -13.70
C LEU A 289 -3.89 5.53 -13.86
N PHE A 290 -4.62 5.87 -12.81
CA PHE A 290 -5.44 7.06 -12.68
C PHE A 290 -4.88 7.95 -11.56
N ARG A 291 -4.57 9.19 -11.88
CA ARG A 291 -4.12 10.26 -10.96
C ARG A 291 -4.32 11.61 -11.65
N ASP A 292 -4.42 12.70 -10.89
CA ASP A 292 -4.55 14.06 -11.45
C ASP A 292 -5.73 14.23 -12.44
N GLY A 293 -6.82 13.49 -12.26
CA GLY A 293 -7.95 13.50 -13.19
C GLY A 293 -7.63 12.93 -14.58
N ARG A 294 -6.57 12.12 -14.69
CA ARG A 294 -6.04 11.56 -15.94
C ARG A 294 -5.85 10.05 -15.85
N ALA A 295 -5.83 9.39 -17.01
CA ALA A 295 -5.53 7.98 -17.17
C ALA A 295 -4.28 7.75 -18.02
N VAL A 296 -3.37 6.90 -17.53
CA VAL A 296 -2.17 6.42 -18.24
C VAL A 296 -2.34 4.93 -18.50
N ARG A 297 -2.41 4.54 -19.77
CA ARG A 297 -2.53 3.13 -20.14
C ARG A 297 -1.17 2.47 -20.32
N GLY A 298 -1.11 1.19 -19.97
CA GLY A 298 0.10 0.40 -20.08
C GLY A 298 -0.11 -1.07 -19.74
N LYS A 299 0.88 -1.67 -19.09
CA LYS A 299 0.89 -3.07 -18.69
C LYS A 299 1.59 -3.26 -17.36
N TRP A 300 1.17 -4.28 -16.64
CA TRP A 300 1.93 -4.86 -15.54
C TRP A 300 2.74 -6.05 -16.05
N THR A 301 3.89 -6.31 -15.40
CA THR A 301 4.74 -7.48 -15.66
C THR A 301 5.30 -8.00 -14.35
N ARG A 302 5.45 -9.31 -14.23
CA ARG A 302 5.94 -9.96 -13.02
C ARG A 302 6.68 -11.26 -13.33
N ASP A 303 7.95 -11.31 -12.95
CA ASP A 303 8.82 -12.44 -13.28
C ASP A 303 8.58 -13.69 -12.41
N SER A 304 8.22 -13.50 -11.14
CA SER A 304 7.91 -14.57 -10.20
C SER A 304 6.91 -14.13 -9.14
N ALA A 305 6.26 -15.08 -8.47
CA ALA A 305 5.27 -14.80 -7.42
C ALA A 305 5.84 -14.12 -6.17
N ASP A 306 7.16 -13.97 -6.05
CA ASP A 306 7.84 -13.21 -4.97
C ASP A 306 8.48 -11.91 -5.51
N ALA A 307 8.53 -11.73 -6.83
CA ALA A 307 9.04 -10.51 -7.44
C ALA A 307 8.02 -9.37 -7.37
N PRO A 308 8.48 -8.11 -7.27
CA PRO A 308 7.64 -6.93 -7.47
C PRO A 308 6.94 -6.92 -8.83
N VAL A 309 5.77 -6.30 -8.87
CA VAL A 309 5.07 -6.00 -10.11
C VAL A 309 5.68 -4.74 -10.72
N SER A 310 6.05 -4.79 -12.00
CA SER A 310 6.55 -3.64 -12.75
C SER A 310 5.47 -3.06 -13.65
N PHE A 311 5.24 -1.75 -13.57
CA PHE A 311 4.24 -1.04 -14.36
C PHE A 311 4.88 -0.16 -15.41
N THR A 312 4.54 -0.39 -16.68
CA THR A 312 5.07 0.39 -17.80
C THR A 312 3.95 1.00 -18.64
N THR A 313 4.15 2.21 -19.13
CA THR A 313 3.27 2.89 -20.09
C THR A 313 3.31 2.18 -21.45
N LYS A 314 2.41 2.57 -22.38
CA LYS A 314 2.46 2.09 -23.77
C LYS A 314 3.78 2.39 -24.50
N SER A 315 4.50 3.45 -24.13
CA SER A 315 5.81 3.79 -24.69
C SER A 315 6.96 2.94 -24.11
N GLY A 316 6.70 2.16 -23.05
CA GLY A 316 7.68 1.35 -22.36
C GLY A 316 8.38 2.05 -21.19
N ASP A 317 8.01 3.30 -20.89
CA ASP A 317 8.51 4.03 -19.73
C ASP A 317 7.87 3.50 -18.44
N ALA A 318 8.54 3.58 -17.30
CA ALA A 318 7.93 3.27 -16.01
C ALA A 318 6.77 4.22 -15.70
N MET A 319 5.64 3.69 -15.22
CA MET A 319 4.54 4.52 -14.72
C MET A 319 5.02 5.34 -13.51
N THR A 320 4.48 6.56 -13.39
CA THR A 320 4.86 7.54 -12.37
C THR A 320 3.64 7.90 -11.52
N PHE A 321 3.69 7.53 -10.26
CA PHE A 321 2.66 7.75 -9.26
C PHE A 321 2.77 9.15 -8.67
N ASP A 322 1.64 9.72 -8.24
CA ASP A 322 1.68 10.90 -7.38
C ASP A 322 2.09 10.50 -5.97
N LYS A 323 2.63 11.46 -5.22
CA LYS A 323 2.92 11.23 -3.81
C LYS A 323 1.61 11.06 -3.06
N GLY A 324 1.49 9.96 -2.32
CA GLY A 324 0.35 9.67 -1.47
C GLY A 324 -0.05 8.19 -1.56
N SER A 325 -1.34 7.95 -1.35
CA SER A 325 -1.96 6.63 -1.34
C SER A 325 -2.03 6.01 -2.74
N ILE A 326 -1.86 4.69 -2.80
CA ILE A 326 -2.00 3.89 -4.02
C ILE A 326 -3.02 2.79 -3.77
N TRP A 327 -4.12 2.83 -4.50
CA TRP A 327 -5.14 1.78 -4.49
C TRP A 327 -5.03 0.95 -5.77
N ILE A 328 -4.82 -0.34 -5.63
CA ILE A 328 -4.56 -1.29 -6.71
C ILE A 328 -5.74 -2.25 -6.80
N GLU A 329 -6.46 -2.18 -7.91
CA GLU A 329 -7.68 -2.91 -8.18
C GLU A 329 -7.34 -4.14 -9.02
N LEU A 330 -7.44 -5.34 -8.44
CA LEU A 330 -7.15 -6.61 -9.14
C LEU A 330 -8.39 -7.08 -9.90
N VAL A 331 -8.62 -6.47 -11.06
CA VAL A 331 -9.87 -6.61 -11.82
C VAL A 331 -9.87 -7.90 -12.65
N PRO A 332 -10.91 -8.75 -12.54
CA PRO A 332 -11.06 -9.90 -13.42
C PRO A 332 -11.14 -9.48 -14.90
N SER A 333 -10.29 -10.07 -15.71
CA SER A 333 -10.20 -9.80 -17.15
C SER A 333 -11.11 -10.73 -17.95
N SER A 334 -11.20 -10.50 -19.26
CA SER A 334 -11.98 -11.35 -20.16
C SER A 334 -11.41 -12.76 -20.35
N SER A 335 -10.16 -13.05 -19.97
CA SER A 335 -9.55 -14.38 -20.13
C SER A 335 -9.93 -15.37 -19.04
N GLY A 336 -10.22 -14.91 -17.82
CA GLY A 336 -10.59 -15.79 -16.70
C GLY A 336 -12.05 -16.24 -16.74
N GLU A 337 -12.43 -17.19 -15.90
CA GLU A 337 -13.83 -17.63 -15.77
C GLU A 337 -14.72 -16.51 -15.21
N VAL A 338 -14.20 -15.75 -14.24
CA VAL A 338 -14.89 -14.59 -13.68
C VAL A 338 -14.71 -13.39 -14.60
N LYS A 339 -15.81 -12.73 -14.93
CA LYS A 339 -15.84 -11.59 -15.85
C LYS A 339 -15.99 -10.28 -15.09
N GLY A 340 -14.94 -9.47 -15.12
CA GLY A 340 -14.94 -8.10 -14.66
C GLY A 340 -14.77 -7.14 -15.83
N SER A 341 -14.86 -5.84 -15.53
CA SER A 341 -14.60 -4.78 -16.51
C SER A 341 -14.35 -3.46 -15.79
N PHE A 342 -13.81 -2.49 -16.51
CA PHE A 342 -13.79 -1.11 -16.06
C PHE A 342 -14.01 -0.15 -17.24
N SER A 343 -14.46 1.06 -16.92
CA SER A 343 -14.58 2.16 -17.86
C SER A 343 -14.25 3.48 -17.17
N PHE A 344 -13.93 4.52 -17.94
CA PHE A 344 -13.69 5.85 -17.40
C PHE A 344 -14.14 6.95 -18.36
N GLU A 345 -14.51 8.10 -17.79
CA GLU A 345 -15.09 9.24 -18.51
C GLU A 345 -14.29 10.53 -18.23
N PRO A 346 -14.23 11.47 -19.20
CA PRO A 346 -13.35 12.65 -19.17
C PRO A 346 -13.82 13.84 -18.35
#